data_AF-A0A1S8ZXZ1-F1
#
_entry.id   AF-A0A1S8ZXZ1-F1
#
_cell.length_a   1.000
_cell.length_b   1.000
_cell.length_c   1.000
_cell.angle_alpha   90.00
_cell.angle_beta   90.00
_cell.angle_gamma   90.00
#
_symmetry.space_group_name_H-M   'P 1'
#
loop_
_entity.id
_entity.type
_entity.pdbx_description
1 polymer ?
#
loop_
_entity_poly.entity_id
_entity_poly.type
_entity_poly.pdbx_seq_one_letter_code
_entity_poly.pdbx_strand_id
1 'polypeptide(L)'
;MKKMLVVLALAMFSFANAQKGSILVMGSIEYNSQNVSNAGSETKENYFGFSPKVGYQFHENWTAGIEAGVGSSKREFGNTEAKVNDFSLGGFLRYSKPLNQTFSAYADLGVGYQSTKETNTVGPISGINKGDGFYIDVTPAIFINVNKGFGLNFNIGGLGYNTYNFDGNTGNGDNVKNFNFTFGKAFSVGISKNF
;
A
#
# COMPACT_ATOMS: atom_id res chain seq x y z
N MET A 1 4.75 11.94 -19.35
CA MET A 1 3.47 11.75 -20.07
C MET A 1 3.22 10.31 -20.54
N LYS A 2 4.19 9.57 -21.12
CA LYS A 2 3.96 8.17 -21.53
C LYS A 2 3.79 7.16 -20.38
N LYS A 3 4.33 7.44 -19.19
CA LYS A 3 4.22 6.56 -18.00
C LYS A 3 2.86 6.65 -17.27
N MET A 4 2.13 7.76 -17.43
CA MET A 4 0.79 7.93 -16.83
C MET A 4 -0.32 7.21 -17.62
N LEU A 5 -0.09 6.90 -18.90
CA LEU A 5 -1.08 6.21 -19.73
C LEU A 5 -1.25 4.72 -19.36
N VAL A 6 -0.21 4.08 -18.84
CA VAL A 6 -0.25 2.65 -18.49
C VAL A 6 -1.10 2.39 -17.25
N VAL A 7 -1.12 3.34 -16.31
CA VAL A 7 -1.97 3.30 -15.10
C VAL A 7 -3.45 3.48 -15.45
N LEU A 8 -3.76 4.32 -16.45
CA LEU A 8 -5.13 4.51 -16.92
C LEU A 8 -5.64 3.31 -17.76
N ALA A 9 -4.74 2.59 -18.44
CA ALA A 9 -5.08 1.47 -19.31
C ALA A 9 -5.59 0.23 -18.53
N LEU A 10 -5.15 0.03 -17.28
CA LEU A 10 -5.64 -1.06 -16.43
C LEU A 10 -7.07 -0.82 -15.90
N ALA A 11 -7.64 0.38 -16.09
CA ALA A 11 -9.01 0.71 -15.67
C ALA A 11 -10.09 0.33 -16.73
N MET A 12 -9.70 -0.16 -17.91
CA MET A 12 -10.60 -0.32 -19.07
C MET A 12 -10.92 -1.78 -19.45
N PHE A 13 -11.45 -2.59 -18.52
CA PHE A 13 -12.22 -3.80 -18.88
C PHE A 13 -13.43 -3.95 -17.95
N SER A 14 -14.57 -4.39 -18.48
CA SER A 14 -15.95 -4.13 -18.00
C SER A 14 -16.59 -5.26 -17.15
N PHE A 15 -17.60 -4.88 -16.33
CA PHE A 15 -18.72 -5.63 -15.68
C PHE A 15 -18.68 -6.03 -14.17
N ALA A 16 -19.33 -5.18 -13.34
CA ALA A 16 -20.46 -5.41 -12.40
C ALA A 16 -20.47 -6.46 -11.24
N ASN A 17 -20.75 -5.92 -10.03
CA ASN A 17 -21.28 -6.53 -8.78
C ASN A 17 -20.47 -7.66 -8.11
N ALA A 18 -20.32 -7.58 -6.79
CA ALA A 18 -19.74 -8.63 -5.93
C ALA A 18 -20.66 -9.88 -5.94
N GLN A 19 -20.44 -10.81 -6.87
CA GLN A 19 -21.14 -12.09 -6.93
C GLN A 19 -20.14 -13.23 -6.75
N LYS A 20 -20.59 -14.36 -6.22
CA LYS A 20 -19.76 -15.57 -6.17
C LYS A 20 -19.26 -15.90 -7.58
N GLY A 21 -17.97 -16.13 -7.72
CA GLY A 21 -17.30 -16.33 -9.00
C GLY A 21 -16.67 -15.06 -9.59
N SER A 22 -16.90 -13.89 -9.00
CA SER A 22 -16.32 -12.63 -9.48
C SER A 22 -14.85 -12.49 -9.14
N ILE A 23 -14.13 -11.74 -9.97
CA ILE A 23 -12.74 -11.35 -9.71
C ILE A 23 -12.74 -9.91 -9.18
N LEU A 24 -12.19 -9.71 -8.00
CA LEU A 24 -11.92 -8.40 -7.42
C LEU A 24 -10.53 -7.94 -7.88
N VAL A 25 -10.45 -6.79 -8.53
CA VAL A 25 -9.20 -6.05 -8.71
C VAL A 25 -9.32 -4.74 -7.97
N MET A 26 -8.34 -4.43 -7.13
CA MET A 26 -8.30 -3.16 -6.43
C MET A 26 -6.88 -2.67 -6.21
N GLY A 27 -6.75 -1.44 -5.77
CA GLY A 27 -5.49 -0.94 -5.25
C GLY A 27 -5.55 0.54 -4.93
N SER A 28 -4.44 1.04 -4.44
CA SER A 28 -4.23 2.46 -4.20
C SER A 28 -2.95 2.92 -4.90
N ILE A 29 -2.97 4.19 -5.31
CA ILE A 29 -1.77 4.93 -5.71
C ILE A 29 -1.68 6.12 -4.78
N GLU A 30 -0.50 6.36 -4.24
CA GLU A 30 -0.22 7.49 -3.38
C GLU A 30 0.97 8.26 -3.93
N TYR A 31 0.86 9.58 -3.94
CA TYR A 31 1.96 10.47 -4.26
C TYR A 31 1.92 11.66 -3.31
N ASN A 32 3.04 11.91 -2.65
CA ASN A 32 3.22 13.05 -1.77
C ASN A 32 4.51 13.78 -2.15
N SER A 33 4.49 15.11 -2.12
CA SER A 33 5.65 15.95 -2.37
C SER A 33 5.60 17.14 -1.41
N GLN A 34 6.69 17.36 -0.71
CA GLN A 34 6.84 18.44 0.24
C GLN A 34 8.19 19.14 0.02
N ASN A 35 8.15 20.46 -0.06
CA ASN A 35 9.35 21.29 -0.12
C ASN A 35 9.34 22.26 1.06
N VAL A 36 10.43 22.29 1.82
CA VAL A 36 10.62 23.22 2.94
C VAL A 36 11.88 24.03 2.67
N SER A 37 11.73 25.34 2.52
CA SER A 37 12.83 26.28 2.35
C SER A 37 13.01 27.11 3.62
N ASN A 38 14.24 27.18 4.13
CA ASN A 38 14.55 27.99 5.31
C ASN A 38 15.94 28.61 5.16
N ALA A 39 16.00 29.96 5.15
CA ALA A 39 17.18 30.83 5.10
C ALA A 39 18.53 30.16 4.69
N GLY A 40 18.61 29.67 3.45
CA GLY A 40 19.83 29.08 2.88
C GLY A 40 19.87 27.55 2.79
N SER A 41 18.82 26.85 3.23
CA SER A 41 18.66 25.39 3.09
C SER A 41 17.31 25.05 2.44
N GLU A 42 17.32 24.01 1.61
CA GLU A 42 16.13 23.46 0.97
C GLU A 42 16.05 21.96 1.31
N THR A 43 14.92 21.53 1.86
CA THR A 43 14.58 20.12 2.06
C THR A 43 13.49 19.74 1.07
N LYS A 44 13.73 18.70 0.26
CA LYS A 44 12.73 18.15 -0.66
C LYS A 44 12.41 16.74 -0.26
N GLU A 45 11.14 16.43 -0.12
CA GLU A 45 10.66 15.09 0.16
C GLU A 45 9.62 14.68 -0.86
N ASN A 46 9.79 13.50 -1.43
CA ASN A 46 8.86 12.91 -2.37
C ASN A 46 8.60 11.47 -1.99
N TYR A 47 7.34 11.08 -2.01
CA TYR A 47 6.90 9.72 -1.78
C TYR A 47 5.99 9.28 -2.91
N PHE A 48 6.16 8.03 -3.32
CA PHE A 48 5.28 7.32 -4.24
C PHE A 48 4.99 5.93 -3.68
N GLY A 49 3.72 5.54 -3.68
CA GLY A 49 3.26 4.21 -3.29
C GLY A 49 2.28 3.65 -4.31
N PHE A 50 2.35 2.35 -4.56
CA PHE A 50 1.37 1.62 -5.35
C PHE A 50 1.12 0.24 -4.74
N SER A 51 -0.14 -0.05 -4.43
CA SER A 51 -0.52 -1.27 -3.70
C SER A 51 -1.69 -1.99 -4.38
N PRO A 52 -1.44 -2.79 -5.44
CA PRO A 52 -2.48 -3.57 -6.10
C PRO A 52 -2.88 -4.82 -5.30
N LYS A 53 -4.14 -5.23 -5.44
CA LYS A 53 -4.68 -6.51 -4.98
C LYS A 53 -5.54 -7.14 -6.08
N VAL A 54 -5.46 -8.45 -6.20
CA VAL A 54 -6.32 -9.25 -7.07
C VAL A 54 -6.84 -10.43 -6.27
N GLY A 55 -8.16 -10.63 -6.24
CA GLY A 55 -8.79 -11.72 -5.51
C GLY A 55 -9.97 -12.32 -6.23
N TYR A 56 -10.36 -13.52 -5.79
CA TYR A 56 -11.50 -14.27 -6.29
C TYR A 56 -12.55 -14.41 -5.20
N GLN A 57 -13.78 -14.03 -5.51
CA GLN A 57 -14.91 -14.12 -4.60
C GLN A 57 -15.51 -15.53 -4.63
N PHE A 58 -15.05 -16.41 -3.75
CA PHE A 58 -15.48 -17.81 -3.70
C PHE A 58 -16.78 -18.03 -2.90
N HIS A 59 -17.23 -17.02 -2.15
CA HIS A 59 -18.51 -17.00 -1.43
C HIS A 59 -19.18 -15.63 -1.57
N GLU A 60 -20.48 -15.53 -1.26
CA GLU A 60 -21.25 -14.27 -1.29
C GLU A 60 -20.62 -13.13 -0.47
N ASN A 61 -19.80 -13.44 0.53
CA ASN A 61 -19.17 -12.48 1.44
C ASN A 61 -17.67 -12.68 1.58
N TRP A 62 -17.09 -13.71 0.96
CA TRP A 62 -15.68 -14.04 1.13
C TRP A 62 -14.93 -13.96 -0.19
N THR A 63 -13.82 -13.23 -0.17
CA THR A 63 -12.89 -13.09 -1.27
C THR A 63 -11.49 -13.39 -0.75
N ALA A 64 -10.71 -14.18 -1.47
CA ALA A 64 -9.29 -14.39 -1.16
C ALA A 64 -8.44 -14.06 -2.38
N GLY A 65 -7.22 -13.62 -2.15
CA GLY A 65 -6.37 -13.18 -3.25
C GLY A 65 -4.94 -12.88 -2.84
N ILE A 66 -4.24 -12.26 -3.78
CA ILE A 66 -2.87 -11.77 -3.61
C ILE A 66 -2.87 -10.25 -3.51
N GLU A 67 -1.93 -9.73 -2.76
CA GLU A 67 -1.66 -8.30 -2.63
C GLU A 67 -0.16 -8.04 -2.76
N ALA A 68 0.16 -6.89 -3.34
CA ALA A 68 1.53 -6.43 -3.45
C ALA A 68 1.61 -4.95 -3.09
N GLY A 69 2.80 -4.50 -2.74
CA GLY A 69 3.10 -3.11 -2.47
C GLY A 69 4.46 -2.74 -3.03
N VAL A 70 4.56 -1.57 -3.65
CA VAL A 70 5.82 -0.93 -3.99
C VAL A 70 5.81 0.51 -3.50
N GLY A 71 6.85 0.89 -2.75
CA GLY A 71 7.01 2.22 -2.18
C GLY A 71 8.38 2.80 -2.53
N SER A 72 8.44 4.10 -2.77
CA SER A 72 9.70 4.83 -2.88
C SER A 72 9.56 6.19 -2.21
N SER A 73 10.41 6.45 -1.22
CA SER A 73 10.58 7.77 -0.63
C SER A 73 11.97 8.31 -0.92
N LYS A 74 12.07 9.61 -1.18
CA LYS A 74 13.33 10.32 -1.37
C LYS A 74 13.27 11.64 -0.60
N ARG A 75 14.22 11.84 0.30
CA ARG A 75 14.45 13.10 1.02
C ARG A 75 15.84 13.65 0.69
N GLU A 76 15.89 14.88 0.20
CA GLU A 76 17.11 15.61 -0.14
C GLU A 76 17.28 16.79 0.84
N PHE A 77 18.48 16.99 1.37
CA PHE A 77 18.85 18.12 2.20
C PHE A 77 20.31 18.51 1.96
N GLY A 78 20.55 19.61 1.25
CA GLY A 78 21.90 20.02 0.84
C GLY A 78 22.60 18.93 0.03
N ASN A 79 23.75 18.44 0.50
CA ASN A 79 24.51 17.33 -0.12
C ASN A 79 24.13 15.94 0.41
N THR A 80 23.07 15.85 1.22
CA THR A 80 22.59 14.59 1.79
C THR A 80 21.33 14.13 1.06
N GLU A 81 21.28 12.86 0.71
CA GLU A 81 20.14 12.19 0.11
C GLU A 81 19.81 10.92 0.89
N ALA A 82 18.58 10.80 1.38
CA ALA A 82 18.04 9.58 1.96
C ALA A 82 16.97 9.03 1.02
N LYS A 83 17.13 7.78 0.59
CA LYS A 83 16.19 7.08 -0.28
C LYS A 83 15.76 5.77 0.35
N VAL A 84 14.46 5.54 0.43
CA VAL A 84 13.85 4.29 0.91
C VAL A 84 13.08 3.67 -0.23
N ASN A 85 13.23 2.36 -0.43
CA ASN A 85 12.42 1.59 -1.38
C ASN A 85 11.84 0.40 -0.65
N ASP A 86 10.53 0.26 -0.73
CA ASP A 86 9.78 -0.78 -0.05
C ASP A 86 9.12 -1.70 -1.06
N PHE A 87 9.07 -2.99 -0.73
CA PHE A 87 8.36 -4.00 -1.50
C PHE A 87 7.63 -4.92 -0.54
N SER A 88 6.40 -5.29 -0.87
CA SER A 88 5.65 -6.33 -0.17
C SER A 88 4.92 -7.23 -1.15
N LEU A 89 4.75 -8.49 -0.73
CA LEU A 89 3.96 -9.49 -1.44
C LEU A 89 3.32 -10.42 -0.42
N GLY A 90 2.02 -10.63 -0.54
CA GLY A 90 1.26 -11.42 0.40
C GLY A 90 -0.05 -11.93 -0.16
N GLY A 91 -0.78 -12.60 0.71
CA GLY A 91 -2.16 -13.01 0.49
C GLY A 91 -3.11 -12.19 1.36
N PHE A 92 -4.35 -12.05 0.91
CA PHE A 92 -5.40 -11.46 1.72
C PHE A 92 -6.66 -12.32 1.73
N LEU A 93 -7.41 -12.23 2.83
CA LEU A 93 -8.76 -12.76 2.98
C LEU A 93 -9.69 -11.61 3.36
N ARG A 94 -10.72 -11.39 2.56
CA ARG A 94 -11.73 -10.34 2.75
C ARG A 94 -13.05 -10.95 3.17
N TYR A 95 -13.64 -10.36 4.20
CA TYR A 95 -15.07 -10.52 4.51
C TYR A 95 -15.82 -9.23 4.20
N SER A 96 -16.81 -9.27 3.30
CA SER A 96 -17.59 -8.11 2.86
C SER A 96 -19.08 -8.28 3.14
N LYS A 97 -19.73 -7.21 3.59
CA LYS A 97 -21.17 -7.17 3.88
C LYS A 97 -21.80 -5.91 3.26
N PRO A 98 -22.75 -6.07 2.33
CA PRO A 98 -23.56 -4.95 1.85
C PRO A 98 -24.34 -4.31 3.01
N LEU A 99 -24.25 -2.99 3.15
CA LEU A 99 -25.08 -2.22 4.08
C LEU A 99 -26.36 -1.74 3.38
N ASN A 100 -26.23 -1.36 2.11
CA ASN A 100 -27.32 -1.07 1.18
C ASN A 100 -26.79 -1.19 -0.26
N GLN A 101 -27.53 -0.70 -1.25
CA GLN A 101 -27.14 -0.79 -2.67
C GLN A 101 -25.87 0.02 -3.02
N THR A 102 -25.58 1.08 -2.26
CA THR A 102 -24.46 1.98 -2.50
C THR A 102 -23.27 1.67 -1.61
N PHE A 103 -23.49 1.28 -0.36
CA PHE A 103 -22.46 1.11 0.64
C PHE A 103 -22.29 -0.36 1.03
N SER A 104 -21.05 -0.81 1.12
CA SER A 104 -20.67 -2.08 1.74
C SER A 104 -19.58 -1.84 2.77
N ALA A 105 -19.59 -2.60 3.86
CA ALA A 105 -18.47 -2.66 4.80
C ALA A 105 -17.66 -3.92 4.51
N TYR A 106 -16.35 -3.86 4.69
CA TYR A 106 -15.52 -5.05 4.63
C TYR A 106 -14.31 -4.95 5.58
N ALA A 107 -13.70 -6.10 5.84
CA ALA A 107 -12.41 -6.17 6.49
C ALA A 107 -11.50 -7.13 5.71
N ASP A 108 -10.28 -6.69 5.46
CA ASP A 108 -9.21 -7.51 4.90
C ASP A 108 -8.32 -8.01 6.02
N LEU A 109 -7.98 -9.30 6.02
CA LEU A 109 -6.88 -9.87 6.75
C LEU A 109 -5.73 -10.10 5.75
N GLY A 110 -4.66 -9.33 5.88
CA GLY A 110 -3.44 -9.43 5.06
C GLY A 110 -2.33 -10.18 5.79
N VAL A 111 -1.55 -10.99 5.07
CA VAL A 111 -0.32 -11.60 5.58
C VAL A 111 0.67 -11.77 4.45
N GLY A 112 1.94 -11.46 4.70
CA GLY A 112 2.94 -11.58 3.65
C GLY A 112 4.34 -11.25 4.09
N TYR A 113 5.22 -11.25 3.09
CA TYR A 113 6.61 -10.84 3.20
C TYR A 113 6.77 -9.40 2.76
N GLN A 114 7.70 -8.70 3.38
CA GLN A 114 8.06 -7.33 3.05
C GLN A 114 9.57 -7.12 3.16
N SER A 115 10.09 -6.18 2.38
CA SER A 115 11.48 -5.78 2.40
C SER A 115 11.61 -4.28 2.19
N THR A 116 12.58 -3.69 2.86
CA THR A 116 12.94 -2.29 2.73
C THR A 116 14.42 -2.15 2.40
N LYS A 117 14.76 -1.19 1.56
CA LYS A 117 16.12 -0.80 1.24
C LYS A 117 16.28 0.70 1.45
N GLU A 118 17.09 1.04 2.43
CA GLU A 118 17.48 2.41 2.76
C GLU A 118 18.86 2.71 2.16
N THR A 119 18.99 3.84 1.50
CA THR A 119 20.24 4.34 0.93
C THR A 119 20.45 5.75 1.40
N ASN A 120 21.50 5.98 2.18
CA ASN A 120 21.89 7.28 2.69
C ASN A 120 23.18 7.71 1.99
N THR A 121 23.15 8.83 1.29
CA THR A 121 24.26 9.37 0.53
C THR A 121 24.64 10.74 1.09
N VAL A 122 25.92 10.96 1.36
CA VAL A 122 26.49 12.25 1.78
C VAL A 122 27.65 12.57 0.84
N GLY A 123 27.43 13.47 -0.12
CA GLY A 123 28.41 13.75 -1.17
C GLY A 123 28.77 12.47 -1.96
N PRO A 124 30.04 12.06 -2.07
CA PRO A 124 30.45 10.87 -2.83
C PRO A 124 30.28 9.55 -2.06
N ILE A 125 29.93 9.59 -0.77
CA ILE A 125 29.85 8.40 0.08
C ILE A 125 28.39 7.94 0.16
N SER A 126 28.13 6.65 -0.06
CA SER A 126 26.81 6.04 0.11
C SER A 126 26.85 4.84 1.06
N GLY A 127 25.88 4.76 1.96
CA GLY A 127 25.62 3.62 2.82
C GLY A 127 24.28 2.99 2.45
N ILE A 128 24.22 1.66 2.43
CA ILE A 128 23.00 0.91 2.16
C ILE A 128 22.68 0.08 3.40
N ASN A 129 21.43 0.16 3.85
CA ASN A 129 20.87 -0.74 4.84
C ASN A 129 19.67 -1.46 4.20
N LYS A 130 19.54 -2.76 4.46
CA LYS A 130 18.43 -3.57 3.94
C LYS A 130 17.77 -4.27 5.11
N GLY A 131 16.46 -4.36 5.09
CA GLY A 131 15.73 -5.15 6.05
C GLY A 131 14.63 -5.93 5.39
N ASP A 132 14.32 -7.09 5.94
CA ASP A 132 13.20 -7.90 5.50
C ASP A 132 12.44 -8.55 6.65
N GLY A 133 11.22 -8.96 6.40
CA GLY A 133 10.44 -9.68 7.37
C GLY A 133 9.02 -9.92 6.91
N PHE A 134 8.14 -10.07 7.88
CA PHE A 134 6.75 -10.44 7.66
C PHE A 134 5.80 -9.41 8.24
N TYR A 135 4.62 -9.31 7.64
CA TYR A 135 3.51 -8.55 8.16
C TYR A 135 2.27 -9.43 8.31
N ILE A 136 1.43 -9.04 9.26
CA ILE A 136 0.04 -9.46 9.36
C ILE A 136 -0.79 -8.23 9.74
N ASP A 137 -1.88 -7.99 9.03
CA ASP A 137 -2.75 -6.85 9.28
C ASP A 137 -4.22 -7.16 9.13
N VAL A 138 -5.05 -6.39 9.82
CA VAL A 138 -6.49 -6.35 9.62
C VAL A 138 -6.89 -4.92 9.28
N THR A 139 -7.49 -4.76 8.11
CA THR A 139 -7.85 -3.47 7.53
C THR A 139 -9.36 -3.38 7.33
N PRO A 140 -10.12 -2.75 8.25
CA PRO A 140 -11.52 -2.43 8.05
C PRO A 140 -11.69 -1.25 7.08
N ALA A 141 -12.73 -1.32 6.25
CA ALA A 141 -13.02 -0.30 5.25
C ALA A 141 -14.49 -0.25 4.84
N ILE A 142 -14.87 0.88 4.24
CA ILE A 142 -16.16 1.09 3.58
C ILE A 142 -15.94 1.18 2.08
N PHE A 143 -16.74 0.44 1.33
CA PHE A 143 -16.82 0.47 -0.12
C PHE A 143 -18.05 1.28 -0.56
N ILE A 144 -17.85 2.23 -1.46
CA ILE A 144 -18.92 2.97 -2.14
C ILE A 144 -19.01 2.51 -3.59
N ASN A 145 -20.12 1.85 -3.94
CA ASN A 145 -20.47 1.48 -5.28
C ASN A 145 -20.90 2.73 -6.06
N VAL A 146 -20.10 3.10 -7.07
CA VAL A 146 -20.36 4.32 -7.86
C VAL A 146 -21.21 3.99 -9.08
N ASN A 147 -20.82 2.96 -9.87
CA ASN A 147 -21.65 2.31 -10.91
C ASN A 147 -20.85 1.18 -11.61
N LYS A 148 -21.53 0.25 -12.28
CA LYS A 148 -20.94 -0.73 -13.23
C LYS A 148 -19.78 -1.59 -12.66
N GLY A 149 -19.85 -1.90 -11.37
CA GLY A 149 -18.83 -2.70 -10.66
C GLY A 149 -17.60 -1.91 -10.23
N PHE A 150 -17.54 -0.61 -10.52
CA PHE A 150 -16.53 0.30 -10.00
C PHE A 150 -16.95 0.83 -8.63
N GLY A 151 -15.99 0.94 -7.72
CA GLY A 151 -16.21 1.70 -6.52
C GLY A 151 -14.97 2.19 -5.83
N LEU A 152 -15.23 2.99 -4.81
CA LEU A 152 -14.24 3.69 -4.02
C LEU A 152 -14.10 2.97 -2.67
N ASN A 153 -12.86 2.78 -2.25
CA ASN A 153 -12.52 2.12 -1.00
C ASN A 153 -12.03 3.18 -0.01
N PHE A 154 -12.63 3.19 1.17
CA PHE A 154 -12.31 4.10 2.26
C PHE A 154 -11.87 3.28 3.46
N ASN A 155 -10.57 3.25 3.71
CA ASN A 155 -10.04 2.67 4.93
C ASN A 155 -10.52 3.49 6.15
N ILE A 156 -10.93 2.81 7.23
CA ILE A 156 -11.41 3.44 8.47
C ILE A 156 -10.48 3.21 9.66
N GLY A 157 -9.37 2.49 9.44
CA GLY A 157 -8.39 2.12 10.44
C GLY A 157 -7.61 0.87 10.04
N GLY A 158 -6.87 0.35 11.01
CA GLY A 158 -6.13 -0.89 10.84
C GLY A 158 -5.46 -1.34 12.12
N LEU A 159 -5.26 -2.64 12.22
CA LEU A 159 -4.37 -3.29 13.18
C LEU A 159 -3.28 -3.96 12.36
N GLY A 160 -2.02 -3.77 12.73
CA GLY A 160 -0.90 -4.37 12.01
C GLY A 160 0.20 -4.79 12.96
N TYR A 161 0.85 -5.90 12.63
CA TYR A 161 2.10 -6.32 13.25
C TYR A 161 3.12 -6.60 12.15
N ASN A 162 4.25 -5.93 12.24
CA ASN A 162 5.30 -5.93 11.23
C ASN A 162 6.63 -6.29 11.87
N THR A 163 7.44 -7.06 11.14
CA THR A 163 8.79 -7.42 11.53
C THR A 163 9.77 -7.02 10.44
N TYR A 164 10.96 -6.60 10.85
CA TYR A 164 12.11 -6.38 9.98
C TYR A 164 13.37 -6.86 10.69
N ASN A 165 14.19 -7.65 10.00
CA ASN A 165 15.54 -8.00 10.39
C ASN A 165 16.46 -7.27 9.43
N PHE A 166 17.28 -6.34 9.94
CA PHE A 166 18.16 -5.55 9.10
C PHE A 166 19.52 -6.22 8.95
N ASP A 167 20.07 -6.25 7.73
CA ASP A 167 21.45 -6.65 7.49
C ASP A 167 22.37 -5.50 7.89
N GLY A 168 22.69 -5.37 9.18
CA GLY A 168 23.62 -4.36 9.65
C GLY A 168 24.96 -4.45 8.89
N ASN A 169 25.60 -3.31 8.60
CA ASN A 169 26.87 -3.25 7.84
C ASN A 169 28.02 -4.08 8.45
N THR A 170 27.87 -4.61 9.66
CA THR A 170 28.86 -5.39 10.42
C THR A 170 28.33 -6.76 10.91
N GLY A 171 27.16 -7.22 10.43
CA GLY A 171 26.59 -8.53 10.81
C GLY A 171 25.81 -8.56 12.14
N ASN A 172 25.70 -7.43 12.84
CA ASN A 172 24.79 -7.24 13.97
C ASN A 172 23.58 -6.42 13.52
N GLY A 173 22.65 -7.12 12.89
CA GLY A 173 21.39 -6.57 12.43
C GLY A 173 20.40 -6.22 13.52
N ASP A 174 19.71 -5.09 13.39
CA ASP A 174 18.60 -4.75 14.28
C ASP A 174 17.36 -5.58 13.92
N ASN A 175 16.71 -6.14 14.94
CA ASN A 175 15.42 -6.80 14.80
C ASN A 175 14.32 -5.85 15.28
N VAL A 176 13.53 -5.33 14.34
CA VAL A 176 12.47 -4.37 14.61
C VAL A 176 11.12 -5.08 14.57
N LYS A 177 10.30 -4.80 15.59
CA LYS A 177 8.93 -5.31 15.74
C LYS A 177 8.00 -4.13 15.96
N ASN A 178 7.09 -3.89 15.04
CA ASN A 178 6.14 -2.78 15.13
C ASN A 178 4.72 -3.33 15.27
N PHE A 179 4.03 -2.89 16.31
CA PHE A 179 2.59 -3.01 16.42
C PHE A 179 1.96 -1.66 16.12
N ASN A 180 0.98 -1.64 15.23
CA ASN A 180 0.29 -0.44 14.79
C ASN A 180 -1.22 -0.60 14.99
N PHE A 181 -1.84 0.42 15.55
CA PHE A 181 -3.28 0.54 15.62
C PHE A 181 -3.69 1.94 15.16
N THR A 182 -4.64 1.99 14.23
CA THR A 182 -5.17 3.23 13.69
C THR A 182 -6.68 3.13 13.62
N PHE A 183 -7.37 4.21 13.99
CA PHE A 183 -8.81 4.36 13.81
C PHE A 183 -9.12 5.81 13.42
N GLY A 184 -9.93 6.02 12.38
CA GLY A 184 -10.37 7.36 11.95
C GLY A 184 -9.30 8.29 11.34
N LYS A 185 -8.01 7.90 11.34
CA LYS A 185 -6.89 8.66 10.73
C LYS A 185 -6.40 8.11 9.39
N ALA A 186 -6.73 6.88 9.03
CA ALA A 186 -6.22 6.21 7.84
C ALA A 186 -7.16 6.40 6.64
N PHE A 187 -7.28 7.63 6.13
CA PHE A 187 -8.05 7.88 4.92
C PHE A 187 -7.17 7.62 3.68
N SER A 188 -7.33 6.46 3.06
CA SER A 188 -6.75 6.16 1.74
C SER A 188 -7.89 5.91 0.74
N VAL A 189 -7.85 6.56 -0.42
CA VAL A 189 -8.80 6.33 -1.51
C VAL A 189 -8.22 5.28 -2.46
N GLY A 190 -8.84 4.11 -2.49
CA GLY A 190 -8.53 3.05 -3.44
C GLY A 190 -9.61 2.91 -4.51
N ILE A 191 -9.23 2.51 -5.71
CA ILE A 191 -10.15 2.16 -6.78
C ILE A 191 -10.28 0.64 -6.80
N SER A 192 -11.50 0.13 -6.89
CA SER A 192 -11.74 -1.29 -7.14
C SER A 192 -12.76 -1.52 -8.22
N LYS A 193 -12.62 -2.66 -8.88
CA LYS A 193 -13.55 -3.17 -9.87
C LYS A 193 -13.77 -4.67 -9.67
N ASN A 194 -15.04 -5.08 -9.65
CA ASN A 194 -15.40 -6.49 -9.75
C ASN A 194 -15.71 -6.82 -11.21
N PHE A 195 -15.21 -7.97 -11.66
CA PHE A 195 -15.43 -8.60 -12.97
C PHE A 195 -16.27 -9.86 -12.84
#